data_AF-A0A1G7U0B3-F1
#
_entry.id   AF-A0A1G7U0B3-F1
#
_cell.length_a   1.000
_cell.length_b   1.000
_cell.length_c   1.000
_cell.angle_alpha   90.00
_cell.angle_beta   90.00
_cell.angle_gamma   90.00
#
_symmetry.space_group_name_H-M   'P 1'
#
loop_
_entity.id
_entity.type
_entity.pdbx_description
1 polymer ?
#
loop_
_entity_poly.entity_id
_entity_poly.type
_entity_poly.pdbx_seq_one_letter_code
_entity_poly.pdbx_strand_id
1 'polypeptide(L)' 'MDKPPPDCGHCAGSGKITYERPKRQEDGSVTWVKSVENCHVCGGSGKCK' A
#
# COMPACT_ATOMS: atom_id res chain seq x y z
N MET A 1 -27.97 -13.20 6.39
CA MET A 1 -27.18 -11.95 6.41
C MET A 1 -25.75 -12.32 6.11
N ASP A 2 -25.30 -12.09 4.88
CA ASP A 2 -23.89 -12.27 4.54
C ASP A 2 -23.06 -11.29 5.36
N LYS A 3 -22.11 -11.82 6.15
CA LYS A 3 -21.15 -10.96 6.85
C LYS A 3 -20.30 -10.25 5.80
N PRO A 4 -20.03 -8.95 5.97
CA PRO A 4 -19.12 -8.26 5.07
C PRO A 4 -17.75 -8.98 5.08
N PRO A 5 -17.06 -9.04 3.93
CA PRO A 5 -15.74 -9.65 3.87
C PRO A 5 -14.81 -9.02 4.90
N PRO A 6 -13.93 -9.82 5.53
CA PRO A 6 -13.02 -9.32 6.54
C PRO A 6 -12.06 -8.28 5.94
N ASP A 7 -11.61 -7.35 6.77
CA ASP A 7 -10.55 -6.42 6.40
C ASP A 7 -9.30 -7.17 5.97
N CYS A 8 -8.64 -6.65 4.94
CA CYS A 8 -7.40 -7.22 4.48
C CYS A 8 -6.32 -7.03 5.55
N GLY A 9 -5.86 -8.14 6.14
CA GLY A 9 -4.84 -8.13 7.19
C GLY A 9 -3.50 -7.55 6.74
N HIS A 10 -3.19 -7.61 5.44
CA HIS A 10 -1.93 -7.08 4.90
C HIS A 10 -1.86 -5.55 4.92
N CYS A 11 -2.98 -4.87 4.63
CA CYS A 11 -3.08 -3.42 4.66
C CYS A 11 -3.93 -2.88 5.83
N ALA A 12 -4.29 -3.74 6.78
CA ALA A 12 -5.20 -3.45 7.90
C ALA A 12 -6.49 -2.71 7.47
N GLY A 13 -7.11 -3.14 6.37
CA GLY A 13 -8.34 -2.50 5.87
C GLY A 13 -8.16 -1.23 5.02
N SER A 14 -6.95 -0.66 4.96
CA SER A 14 -6.72 0.63 4.26
C SER A 14 -6.73 0.56 2.74
N GLY A 15 -6.53 -0.64 2.18
CA GLY A 15 -6.33 -0.85 0.74
C GLY A 15 -4.98 -0.38 0.22
N LYS A 16 -4.13 0.23 1.06
CA LYS A 16 -2.86 0.85 0.64
C LYS A 16 -1.69 0.32 1.45
N ILE A 17 -0.52 0.27 0.83
CA ILE A 17 0.75 -0.03 1.48
C ILE A 17 1.68 1.14 1.25
N THR A 18 2.26 1.64 2.34
CA THR A 18 3.26 2.69 2.31
C THR A 18 4.62 2.08 2.58
N TYR A 19 5.59 2.36 1.72
CA TYR A 19 6.99 2.00 1.95
C TYR A 19 7.89 3.09 1.40
N GLU A 20 9.15 3.08 1.83
CA GLU A 20 10.15 4.06 1.41
C GLU A 20 10.94 3.49 0.23
N ARG A 21 11.05 4.25 -0.86
CA ARG A 21 11.90 3.90 -2.00
C ARG A 21 12.99 4.95 -2.17
N PRO A 22 14.22 4.55 -2.51
CA PRO A 22 15.26 5.49 -2.89
C PRO A 22 14.87 6.12 -4.23
N LYS A 23 14.85 7.45 -4.27
CA LYS A 23 14.64 8.25 -5.48
C LYS A 23 15.89 9.06 -5.74
N ARG A 24 16.46 8.88 -6.92
CA ARG A 24 17.57 9.69 -7.41
C ARG A 24 17.04 11.06 -7.86
N GLN A 25 17.66 12.12 -7.34
CA GLN A 25 17.35 13.49 -7.66
C GLN A 25 18.21 13.99 -8.83
N GLU A 26 17.87 15.14 -9.38
CA GLU A 26 18.55 15.73 -10.55
C GLU A 26 20.01 16.12 -10.26
N ASP A 27 20.31 16.50 -9.01
CA ASP A 27 21.65 16.79 -8.50
C ASP A 27 22.50 15.53 -8.26
N GLY A 28 21.93 14.34 -8.51
CA GLY A 28 22.59 13.05 -8.31
C GLY A 28 22.49 12.51 -6.88
N SER A 29 21.88 13.23 -5.94
CA SER A 29 21.64 12.75 -4.58
C SER A 29 20.55 11.65 -4.53
N VAL A 30 20.57 10.83 -3.49
CA VAL A 30 19.54 9.80 -3.23
C VAL A 30 18.74 10.20 -2.01
N THR A 31 17.44 10.42 -2.21
CA THR A 31 16.48 10.70 -1.14
C THR A 31 15.52 9.53 -0.96
N TRP A 32 15.05 9.29 0.26
CA TRP A 32 14.02 8.28 0.51
C TRP A 32 12.66 8.94 0.47
N VAL A 33 11.81 8.50 -0.47
CA VAL A 33 10.45 9.02 -0.63
C VAL A 33 9.45 7.97 -0.19
N LYS A 34 8.44 8.41 0.58
CA LYS A 34 7.29 7.58 0.91
C LYS A 34 6.46 7.39 -0.36
N SER A 35 6.41 6.16 -0.83
CA SER A 35 5.53 5.75 -1.92
C SER A 35 4.33 5.03 -1.33
N VAL A 36 3.14 5.36 -1.84
CA VAL A 36 1.89 4.72 -1.46
C VAL A 36 1.39 3.96 -2.66
N GLU A 37 1.30 2.64 -2.54
CA GLU A 37 0.76 1.76 -3.57
C GLU A 37 -0.51 1.07 -3.10
N ASN A 38 -1.29 0.57 -4.05
CA ASN A 38 -2.40 -0.32 -3.73
C ASN A 38 -1.86 -1.62 -3.13
N CYS A 39 -2.51 -2.09 -2.07
CA CYS A 39 -2.23 -3.39 -1.49
C CYS A 39 -2.43 -4.46 -2.56
N HIS A 40 -1.35 -5.15 -2.94
CA HIS A 40 -1.36 -6.18 -3.97
C HIS A 40 -2.25 -7.38 -3.59
N VAL A 41 -2.42 -7.63 -2.29
CA VAL A 41 -3.23 -8.75 -1.76
C VAL A 41 -4.72 -8.51 -2.00
N CYS A 42 -5.22 -7.32 -1.68
CA CYS A 42 -6.64 -6.98 -1.87
C CYS A 42 -6.91 -6.17 -3.15
N GLY A 43 -5.89 -5.89 -3.95
CA GLY A 43 -5.98 -5.06 -5.15
C GLY A 43 -6.45 -3.62 -4.90
N GLY A 44 -6.16 -3.06 -3.72
CA GLY A 44 -6.61 -1.70 -3.36
C GLY A 44 -7.96 -1.60 -2.64
N SER A 45 -8.70 -2.71 -2.49
CA SER A 45 -10.07 -2.67 -1.94
C SER A 45 -10.16 -2.50 -0.41
N GLY A 46 -9.08 -2.81 0.31
CA GLY A 46 -9.09 -2.90 1.78
C GLY A 46 -9.79 -4.16 2.33
N LYS A 47 -10.43 -4.97 1.49
CA LYS A 47 -11.17 -6.17 1.89
C LYS A 47 -10.62 -7.41 1.22
N CYS A 48 -10.38 -8.48 1.97
CA CYS A 48 -10.04 -9.77 1.36
C CYS A 48 -11.27 -10.31 0.65
N LYS A 49 -11.07 -10.82 -0.57
CA LYS A 49 -12.08 -11.58 -1.31
C LYS A 49 -12.02 -13.04 -0.91
#